data_AF-A0A2W4U7U8-F1
#
_entry.id   AF-A0A2W4U7U8-F1
#
_cell.length_a   1.000
_cell.length_b   1.000
_cell.length_c   1.000
_cell.angle_alpha   90.00
_cell.angle_beta   90.00
_cell.angle_gamma   90.00
#
_symmetry.space_group_name_H-M   'P 1'
#
loop_
_entity.id
_entity.type
_entity.pdbx_description
1 polymer ?
#
loop_
_entity_poly.entity_id
_entity_poly.type
_entity_poly.pdbx_seq_one_letter_code
_entity_poly.pdbx_strand_id
1 'polypeptide(L)'
;MPTAELEAAQRSAASLLQILWLASPALPVGGFSYSEGLESAVDTGLVFDETSAAAWLTDQLHLGLARSDLAVAAQAIPAWRANDLTRITELNHWVLQTRETLEFRLQSEQMGRSLMEWARQLGELGTGVFEQLQSARLDPPTYPVACACAAASTGASVHDSLVGYAFGWCENMVQASIKSVPLGQSAGQRMLARLAQQIPAVVD
;
A
#
# COMPACT_ATOMS: atom_id res chain seq x y z
N MET A 1 22.00 -14.13 28.38
CA MET A 1 22.09 -13.55 27.03
C MET A 1 21.28 -14.26 25.94
N PRO A 2 20.92 -15.57 25.97
CA PRO A 2 20.15 -16.19 24.87
C PRO A 2 18.70 -15.69 24.72
N THR A 3 18.08 -15.24 25.82
CA THR A 3 16.65 -14.93 25.86
C THR A 3 16.28 -13.66 25.11
N ALA A 4 17.09 -12.59 25.24
CA ALA A 4 16.81 -11.30 24.61
C ALA A 4 16.94 -11.33 23.08
N GLU A 5 17.91 -12.11 22.56
CA GLU A 5 18.09 -12.30 21.12
C GLU A 5 16.94 -13.11 20.50
N LEU A 6 16.47 -14.16 21.20
CA LEU A 6 15.31 -14.95 20.81
C LEU A 6 14.02 -14.11 20.81
N GLU A 7 13.81 -13.29 21.84
CA GLU A 7 12.65 -12.39 21.93
C GLU A 7 12.69 -11.28 20.85
N ALA A 8 13.87 -10.80 20.48
CA ALA A 8 14.03 -9.84 19.38
C ALA A 8 13.74 -10.51 18.02
N ALA A 9 14.24 -11.72 17.80
CA ALA A 9 13.98 -12.49 16.59
C ALA A 9 12.50 -12.85 16.43
N GLN A 10 11.83 -13.24 17.53
CA GLN A 10 10.39 -13.52 17.53
C GLN A 10 9.56 -12.26 17.23
N ARG A 11 9.92 -11.11 17.80
CA ARG A 11 9.28 -9.82 17.50
C ARG A 11 9.48 -9.39 16.04
N SER A 12 10.65 -9.65 15.48
CA SER A 12 10.94 -9.44 14.05
C SER A 12 10.08 -10.32 13.16
N ALA A 13 9.96 -11.63 13.46
CA ALA A 13 9.12 -12.55 12.70
C ALA A 13 7.63 -12.17 12.74
N ALA A 14 7.11 -11.80 13.92
CA ALA A 14 5.72 -11.38 14.07
C ALA A 14 5.43 -10.10 13.26
N SER A 15 6.33 -9.12 13.31
CA SER A 15 6.18 -7.87 12.57
C SER A 15 6.25 -8.08 11.05
N LEU A 16 7.16 -8.94 10.59
CA LEU A 16 7.25 -9.34 9.19
C LEU A 16 5.97 -10.01 8.70
N LEU A 17 5.39 -10.93 9.48
CA LEU A 17 4.13 -11.58 9.11
C LEU A 17 2.98 -10.59 8.96
N GLN A 18 2.90 -9.57 9.81
CA GLN A 18 1.89 -8.52 9.67
C GLN A 18 2.09 -7.69 8.40
N ILE A 19 3.33 -7.35 8.06
CA ILE A 19 3.64 -6.66 6.80
C ILE A 19 3.25 -7.51 5.59
N LEU A 20 3.62 -8.80 5.58
CA LEU A 20 3.25 -9.72 4.51
C LEU A 20 1.73 -9.85 4.37
N TRP A 21 0.99 -9.80 5.48
CA TRP A 21 -0.46 -9.85 5.47
C TRP A 21 -1.08 -8.58 4.88
N LEU A 22 -0.57 -7.40 5.25
CA LEU A 22 -1.00 -6.12 4.68
C LEU A 22 -0.62 -5.98 3.19
N ALA A 23 0.48 -6.58 2.76
CA ALA A 23 0.92 -6.63 1.37
C ALA A 23 0.18 -7.70 0.54
N SER A 24 -0.66 -8.53 1.16
CA SER A 24 -1.34 -9.62 0.47
C SER A 24 -2.32 -9.08 -0.59
N PRO A 25 -2.27 -9.57 -1.84
CA PRO A 25 -3.23 -9.16 -2.86
C PRO A 25 -4.66 -9.66 -2.59
N ALA A 26 -4.80 -10.63 -1.67
CA ALA A 26 -6.09 -11.10 -1.19
C ALA A 26 -6.67 -10.25 -0.05
N LEU A 27 -5.98 -9.17 0.37
CA LEU A 27 -6.52 -8.24 1.36
C LEU A 27 -7.82 -7.62 0.82
N PRO A 28 -8.94 -7.66 1.56
CA PRO A 28 -10.26 -7.29 1.04
C PRO A 28 -10.48 -5.77 0.99
N VAL A 29 -9.50 -5.03 0.46
CA VAL A 29 -9.55 -3.58 0.27
C VAL A 29 -10.02 -3.19 -1.13
N GLY A 30 -10.09 -4.14 -2.06
CA GLY A 30 -10.56 -3.90 -3.43
C GLY A 30 -9.50 -3.36 -4.39
N GLY A 31 -8.21 -3.39 -4.02
CA GLY A 31 -7.11 -2.87 -4.84
C GLY A 31 -7.02 -3.49 -6.24
N PHE A 32 -7.37 -4.78 -6.37
CA PHE A 32 -7.40 -5.49 -7.65
C PHE A 32 -8.37 -4.92 -8.71
N SER A 33 -9.28 -4.03 -8.31
CA SER A 33 -10.29 -3.44 -9.21
C SER A 33 -9.79 -2.21 -9.96
N TYR A 34 -8.61 -1.69 -9.63
CA TYR A 34 -8.09 -0.43 -10.17
C TYR A 34 -6.84 -0.68 -10.99
N SER A 35 -6.81 -0.09 -12.19
CA SER A 35 -5.69 -0.18 -13.12
C SER A 35 -4.77 1.04 -13.06
N GLU A 36 -5.15 2.09 -12.32
CA GLU A 36 -4.37 3.33 -12.13
C GLU A 36 -3.90 3.96 -13.45
N GLY A 37 -4.75 3.89 -14.49
CA GLY A 37 -4.46 4.42 -15.83
C GLY A 37 -3.74 3.45 -16.77
N LEU A 38 -3.38 2.24 -16.31
CA LEU A 38 -2.74 1.22 -17.14
C LEU A 38 -3.60 0.84 -18.35
N GLU A 39 -4.91 0.69 -18.19
CA GLU A 39 -5.81 0.36 -19.31
C GLU A 39 -5.77 1.43 -20.41
N SER A 40 -5.74 2.71 -20.03
CA SER A 40 -5.58 3.80 -20.99
C SER A 40 -4.22 3.77 -21.70
N ALA A 41 -3.15 3.41 -20.99
CA ALA A 41 -1.82 3.23 -21.58
C ALA A 41 -1.79 2.05 -22.56
N VAL A 42 -2.57 1.00 -22.32
CA VAL A 42 -2.73 -0.13 -23.25
C VAL A 42 -3.53 0.28 -24.49
N ASP A 43 -4.69 0.91 -24.30
CA ASP A 43 -5.58 1.32 -25.38
C ASP A 43 -4.92 2.29 -26.36
N THR A 44 -4.00 3.13 -25.85
CA THR A 44 -3.23 4.09 -26.66
C THR A 44 -1.97 3.49 -27.28
N GLY A 45 -1.67 2.22 -27.02
CA GLY A 45 -0.48 1.53 -27.53
C GLY A 45 0.83 1.97 -26.88
N LEU A 46 0.80 2.64 -25.73
CA LEU A 46 2.00 2.94 -24.94
C LEU A 46 2.53 1.70 -24.22
N VAL A 47 1.63 0.81 -23.80
CA VAL A 47 1.93 -0.46 -23.14
C VAL A 47 1.32 -1.60 -23.97
N PHE A 48 2.14 -2.52 -24.46
CA PHE A 48 1.68 -3.56 -25.40
C PHE A 48 2.42 -4.90 -25.26
N ASP A 49 3.44 -4.97 -24.41
CA ASP A 49 4.19 -6.20 -24.13
C ASP A 49 4.78 -6.18 -22.70
N GLU A 50 5.48 -7.24 -22.32
CA GLU A 50 6.13 -7.37 -21.00
C GLU A 50 7.13 -6.24 -20.73
N THR A 51 7.89 -5.83 -21.75
CA THR A 51 8.96 -4.83 -21.60
C THR A 51 8.39 -3.45 -21.33
N SER A 52 7.42 -3.03 -22.15
CA SER A 52 6.72 -1.75 -22.03
C SER A 52 5.91 -1.69 -20.74
N ALA A 53 5.22 -2.76 -20.35
CA ALA A 53 4.49 -2.81 -19.08
C ALA A 53 5.41 -2.69 -17.86
N ALA A 54 6.54 -3.41 -17.85
CA ALA A 54 7.50 -3.33 -16.75
C ALA A 54 8.15 -1.94 -16.64
N ALA A 55 8.44 -1.30 -17.78
CA ALA A 55 8.96 0.07 -17.81
C ALA A 55 7.92 1.07 -17.27
N TRP A 56 6.68 1.00 -17.77
CA TRP A 56 5.61 1.87 -17.34
C TRP A 56 5.30 1.73 -15.85
N LEU A 57 5.24 0.51 -15.32
CA LEU A 57 5.05 0.28 -13.88
C LEU A 57 6.23 0.75 -13.03
N THR A 58 7.45 0.64 -13.53
CA THR A 58 8.62 1.22 -12.84
C THR A 58 8.48 2.74 -12.75
N ASP A 59 8.08 3.39 -13.85
CA ASP A 59 7.84 4.83 -13.84
C ASP A 59 6.72 5.21 -12.87
N GLN A 60 5.60 4.48 -12.84
CA GLN A 60 4.52 4.72 -11.88
C GLN A 60 4.97 4.53 -10.42
N LEU A 61 5.83 3.54 -10.15
CA LEU A 61 6.40 3.33 -8.82
C LEU A 61 7.20 4.56 -8.36
N HIS A 62 8.05 5.12 -9.22
CA HIS A 62 8.91 6.26 -8.91
C HIS A 62 8.20 7.63 -8.95
N LEU A 63 7.26 7.81 -9.87
CA LEU A 63 6.62 9.10 -10.13
C LEU A 63 5.30 9.26 -9.37
N GLY A 64 4.53 8.19 -9.25
CA GLY A 64 3.25 8.16 -8.56
C GLY A 64 3.40 7.71 -7.12
N LEU A 65 3.60 6.40 -6.92
CA LEU A 65 3.50 5.77 -5.60
C LEU A 65 4.49 6.35 -4.58
N ALA A 66 5.78 6.49 -4.96
CA ALA A 66 6.83 7.02 -4.09
C ALA A 66 6.53 8.44 -3.59
N ARG A 67 5.98 9.30 -4.47
CA ARG A 67 5.78 10.73 -4.21
C ARG A 67 4.42 11.07 -3.61
N SER A 68 3.54 10.07 -3.50
CA SER A 68 2.21 10.22 -2.94
C SER A 68 2.01 9.26 -1.77
N ASP A 69 1.54 8.04 -2.02
CA ASP A 69 1.10 7.11 -1.00
C ASP A 69 2.22 6.69 -0.04
N LEU A 70 3.44 6.41 -0.54
CA LEU A 70 4.57 6.10 0.34
C LEU A 70 5.02 7.32 1.16
N ALA A 71 5.09 8.50 0.55
CA ALA A 71 5.46 9.73 1.25
C ALA A 71 4.45 10.08 2.37
N VAL A 72 3.15 9.81 2.14
CA VAL A 72 2.10 9.97 3.15
C VAL A 72 2.23 8.90 4.23
N ALA A 73 2.37 7.63 3.86
CA ALA A 73 2.51 6.53 4.82
C ALA A 73 3.74 6.69 5.72
N ALA A 74 4.87 7.15 5.17
CA ALA A 74 6.12 7.38 5.90
C ALA A 74 5.93 8.35 7.07
N GLN A 75 5.04 9.33 6.90
CA GLN A 75 4.73 10.34 7.90
C GLN A 75 3.54 9.93 8.79
N ALA A 76 2.57 9.21 8.23
CA ALA A 76 1.39 8.77 8.95
C ALA A 76 1.72 7.67 9.98
N ILE A 77 2.63 6.74 9.67
CA ILE A 77 3.01 5.67 10.62
C ILE A 77 3.50 6.24 11.96
N PRO A 78 4.52 7.14 12.02
CA PRO A 78 4.94 7.73 13.29
C PRO A 78 3.86 8.63 13.91
N ALA A 79 3.06 9.34 13.12
CA ALA A 79 1.95 10.16 13.65
C ALA A 79 0.89 9.30 14.35
N TRP A 80 0.51 8.15 13.79
CA TRP A 80 -0.39 7.19 14.43
C TRP A 80 0.18 6.65 15.74
N ARG A 81 1.48 6.30 15.77
CA ARG A 81 2.17 5.84 16.99
C ARG A 81 2.19 6.90 18.09
N ALA A 82 2.29 8.17 17.71
CA ALA A 82 2.25 9.31 18.63
C ALA A 82 0.84 9.79 18.96
N ASN A 83 -0.19 9.20 18.35
CA ASN A 83 -1.58 9.68 18.42
C ASN A 83 -1.74 11.16 18.01
N ASP A 84 -0.95 11.61 17.03
CA ASP A 84 -1.00 12.96 16.47
C ASP A 84 -2.13 13.05 15.43
N LEU A 85 -3.36 13.18 15.92
CA LEU A 85 -4.54 13.23 15.08
C LEU A 85 -4.57 14.46 14.17
N THR A 86 -3.95 15.57 14.58
CA THR A 86 -3.82 16.77 13.72
C THR A 86 -3.02 16.44 12.48
N ARG A 87 -1.85 15.81 12.63
CA ARG A 87 -1.03 15.42 11.49
C ARG A 87 -1.72 14.40 10.60
N ILE A 88 -2.43 13.44 11.19
CA ILE A 88 -3.22 12.45 10.46
C ILE A 88 -4.31 13.13 9.60
N THR A 89 -5.05 14.10 10.15
CA THR A 89 -6.07 14.84 9.38
C THR A 89 -5.44 15.64 8.24
N GLU A 90 -4.32 16.32 8.48
CA GLU A 90 -3.60 17.06 7.44
C GLU A 90 -3.17 16.16 6.27
N LEU A 91 -2.56 15.01 6.58
CA LEU A 91 -2.13 14.04 5.58
C LEU A 91 -3.32 13.48 4.79
N ASN A 92 -4.43 13.16 5.48
CA ASN A 92 -5.64 12.67 4.83
C ASN A 92 -6.23 13.73 3.86
N HIS A 93 -6.28 14.99 4.30
CA HIS A 93 -6.72 16.10 3.44
C HIS A 93 -5.80 16.31 2.25
N TRP A 94 -4.49 16.23 2.45
CA TRP A 94 -3.52 16.36 1.36
C TRP A 94 -3.79 15.32 0.27
N VAL A 95 -3.97 14.05 0.64
CA VAL A 95 -4.31 12.97 -0.32
C VAL A 95 -5.58 13.31 -1.09
N LEU A 96 -6.64 13.73 -0.40
CA LEU A 96 -7.92 14.08 -1.04
C LEU A 96 -7.82 15.29 -1.99
N GLN A 97 -6.88 16.20 -1.74
CA GLN A 97 -6.66 17.40 -2.55
C GLN A 97 -5.72 17.16 -3.75
N THR A 98 -4.84 16.17 -3.66
CA THR A 98 -3.83 15.89 -4.69
C THR A 98 -4.18 14.72 -5.60
N ARG A 99 -5.34 14.05 -5.40
CA ARG A 99 -5.87 13.13 -6.41
C ARG A 99 -6.39 13.90 -7.61
N GLU A 100 -5.65 13.78 -8.71
CA GLU A 100 -5.88 14.51 -9.95
C GLU A 100 -7.21 14.13 -10.63
N THR A 101 -7.54 12.83 -10.63
CA THR A 101 -8.75 12.31 -11.27
C THR A 101 -9.80 11.86 -10.25
N LEU A 102 -11.06 11.86 -10.68
CA LEU A 102 -12.16 11.31 -9.90
C LEU A 102 -11.93 9.83 -9.57
N GLU A 103 -11.36 9.06 -10.50
CA GLU A 103 -11.09 7.64 -10.33
C GLU A 103 -10.05 7.39 -9.21
N PHE A 104 -8.92 8.10 -9.22
CA PHE A 104 -7.92 7.99 -8.15
C PHE A 104 -8.49 8.42 -6.79
N ARG A 105 -9.34 9.45 -6.79
CA ARG A 105 -10.03 9.87 -5.57
C ARG A 105 -10.94 8.74 -5.05
N LEU A 106 -11.82 8.23 -5.90
CA LEU A 106 -12.75 7.15 -5.54
C LEU A 106 -12.00 5.90 -5.06
N GLN A 107 -10.92 5.51 -5.73
CA GLN A 107 -10.04 4.43 -5.30
C GLN A 107 -9.53 4.64 -3.88
N SER A 108 -8.92 5.80 -3.61
CA SER A 108 -8.30 6.08 -2.32
C SER A 108 -9.32 6.11 -1.19
N GLU A 109 -10.51 6.66 -1.45
CA GLU A 109 -11.61 6.67 -0.48
C GLU A 109 -12.21 5.28 -0.24
N GLN A 110 -12.48 4.52 -1.31
CA GLN A 110 -13.08 3.19 -1.22
C GLN A 110 -12.15 2.22 -0.50
N MET A 111 -10.88 2.15 -0.91
CA MET A 111 -9.91 1.26 -0.29
C MET A 111 -9.65 1.63 1.18
N GLY A 112 -9.66 2.91 1.52
CA GLY A 112 -9.55 3.37 2.92
C GLY A 112 -10.74 2.93 3.78
N ARG A 113 -11.98 3.08 3.28
CA ARG A 113 -13.19 2.56 3.95
C ARG A 113 -13.15 1.04 4.10
N SER A 114 -12.75 0.33 3.05
CA SER A 114 -12.66 -1.14 3.07
C SER A 114 -11.62 -1.64 4.06
N LEU A 115 -10.50 -0.93 4.24
CA LEU A 115 -9.52 -1.29 5.27
C LEU A 115 -10.09 -1.12 6.68
N MET A 116 -10.78 -0.01 6.95
CA MET A 116 -11.43 0.21 8.24
C MET A 116 -12.48 -0.88 8.53
N GLU A 117 -13.27 -1.24 7.53
CA GLU A 117 -14.26 -2.30 7.64
C GLU A 117 -13.62 -3.69 7.81
N TRP A 118 -12.53 -3.97 7.11
CA TRP A 118 -11.75 -5.19 7.31
C TRP A 118 -11.20 -5.28 8.73
N ALA A 119 -10.62 -4.20 9.26
CA ALA A 119 -10.14 -4.15 10.65
C ALA A 119 -11.27 -4.43 11.65
N ARG A 120 -12.47 -3.90 11.39
CA ARG A 120 -13.67 -4.21 12.19
C ARG A 120 -14.04 -5.69 12.15
N GLN A 121 -13.99 -6.31 10.97
CA GLN A 121 -14.35 -7.72 10.75
C GLN A 121 -13.36 -8.70 11.39
N LEU A 122 -12.11 -8.29 11.60
CA LEU A 122 -11.11 -9.08 12.33
C LEU A 122 -11.40 -9.24 13.83
N GLY A 123 -12.38 -8.52 14.37
CA GLY A 123 -12.73 -8.58 15.79
C GLY A 123 -11.56 -8.16 16.69
N GLU A 124 -11.23 -8.98 17.68
CA GLU A 124 -10.17 -8.69 18.65
C GLU A 124 -8.81 -8.39 17.98
N LEU A 125 -8.50 -9.07 16.87
CA LEU A 125 -7.22 -8.88 16.15
C LEU A 125 -7.12 -7.52 15.43
N GLY A 126 -8.25 -6.88 15.11
CA GLY A 126 -8.29 -5.59 14.41
C GLY A 126 -8.83 -4.43 15.24
N THR A 127 -9.27 -4.68 16.48
CA THR A 127 -9.96 -3.69 17.33
C THR A 127 -9.12 -2.43 17.51
N GLY A 128 -7.81 -2.56 17.79
CA GLY A 128 -6.94 -1.40 17.96
C GLY A 128 -6.84 -0.51 16.71
N VAL A 129 -6.76 -1.11 15.51
CA VAL A 129 -6.73 -0.37 14.25
C VAL A 129 -8.07 0.31 13.98
N PHE A 130 -9.17 -0.43 14.17
CA PHE A 130 -10.52 0.10 13.96
C PHE A 130 -10.84 1.28 14.88
N GLU A 131 -10.52 1.16 16.18
CA GLU A 131 -10.72 2.23 17.16
C GLU A 131 -9.87 3.47 16.86
N GLN A 132 -8.60 3.30 16.49
CA GLN A 132 -7.75 4.42 16.09
C GLN A 132 -8.32 5.17 14.88
N LEU A 133 -8.70 4.44 13.81
CA LEU A 133 -9.31 5.04 12.63
C LEU A 133 -10.63 5.77 12.95
N GLN A 134 -11.47 5.16 13.80
CA GLN A 134 -12.71 5.78 14.25
C GLN A 134 -12.46 7.05 15.07
N SER A 135 -11.46 7.05 15.95
CA SER A 135 -11.14 8.18 16.82
C SER A 135 -10.63 9.40 16.04
N ALA A 136 -9.95 9.18 14.92
CA ALA A 136 -9.46 10.25 14.05
C ALA A 136 -10.57 10.97 13.29
N ARG A 137 -11.79 10.40 13.24
CA ARG A 137 -12.97 10.99 12.59
C ARG A 137 -12.71 11.45 11.15
N LEU A 138 -11.91 10.69 10.42
CA LEU A 138 -11.64 10.94 9.01
C LEU A 138 -12.89 10.57 8.21
N ASP A 139 -13.38 11.50 7.39
CA ASP A 139 -14.53 11.25 6.51
C ASP A 139 -14.25 11.75 5.09
N PRO A 140 -13.87 10.87 4.16
CA PRO A 140 -13.45 9.48 4.37
C PRO A 140 -12.00 9.34 4.88
N PRO A 141 -11.65 8.19 5.50
CA PRO A 141 -10.25 7.77 5.60
C PRO A 141 -9.74 7.40 4.20
N THR A 142 -8.58 7.93 3.83
CA THR A 142 -7.87 7.56 2.60
C THR A 142 -7.01 6.33 2.80
N TYR A 143 -6.84 5.52 1.75
CA TYR A 143 -6.08 4.27 1.82
C TYR A 143 -4.65 4.39 2.39
N PRO A 144 -3.78 5.34 1.96
CA PRO A 144 -2.44 5.44 2.52
C PRO A 144 -2.43 5.77 4.02
N VAL A 145 -3.37 6.61 4.49
CA VAL A 145 -3.50 6.94 5.92
C VAL A 145 -4.06 5.76 6.72
N ALA A 146 -5.05 5.07 6.18
CA ALA A 146 -5.66 3.91 6.81
C ALA A 146 -4.67 2.75 6.90
N CYS A 147 -3.96 2.46 5.81
CA CYS A 147 -2.95 1.39 5.74
C CYS A 147 -1.79 1.70 6.69
N ALA A 148 -1.38 2.97 6.79
CA ALA A 148 -0.40 3.42 7.77
C ALA A 148 -0.86 3.22 9.22
N CYS A 149 -2.15 3.31 9.54
CA CYS A 149 -2.67 2.98 10.87
C CYS A 149 -2.48 1.49 11.18
N ALA A 150 -2.85 0.61 10.23
CA ALA A 150 -2.63 -0.82 10.37
C ALA A 150 -1.13 -1.13 10.53
N ALA A 151 -0.26 -0.55 9.70
CA ALA A 151 1.18 -0.71 9.81
C ALA A 151 1.75 -0.17 11.14
N ALA A 152 1.25 0.97 11.62
CA ALA A 152 1.65 1.58 12.89
C ALA A 152 1.33 0.70 14.10
N SER A 153 0.25 -0.10 14.03
CA SER A 153 -0.13 -1.08 15.05
C SER A 153 0.78 -2.31 15.10
N THR A 154 1.61 -2.51 14.07
CA THR A 154 2.63 -3.56 14.05
C THR A 154 3.91 -3.12 14.76
N GLY A 155 4.75 -4.08 15.13
CA GLY A 155 6.11 -3.83 15.64
C GLY A 155 7.15 -3.51 14.55
N ALA A 156 6.74 -3.37 13.28
CA ALA A 156 7.65 -3.19 12.16
C ALA A 156 8.27 -1.78 12.13
N SER A 157 9.44 -1.64 11.50
CA SER A 157 9.98 -0.32 11.22
C SER A 157 9.12 0.43 10.20
N VAL A 158 9.25 1.77 10.14
CA VAL A 158 8.61 2.57 9.07
C VAL A 158 9.09 2.07 7.71
N HIS A 159 10.39 1.84 7.58
CA HIS A 159 11.02 1.33 6.36
C HIS A 159 10.41 0.01 5.88
N ASP A 160 10.38 -1.02 6.74
CA ASP A 160 9.83 -2.33 6.38
C ASP A 160 8.34 -2.24 6.00
N SER A 161 7.59 -1.35 6.66
CA SER A 161 6.18 -1.10 6.35
C SER A 161 6.00 -0.51 4.96
N LEU A 162 6.87 0.44 4.57
CA LEU A 162 6.85 1.05 3.24
C LEU A 162 7.29 0.05 2.16
N VAL A 163 8.27 -0.80 2.44
CA VAL A 163 8.67 -1.91 1.55
C VAL A 163 7.49 -2.84 1.29
N GLY A 164 6.76 -3.25 2.35
CA GLY A 164 5.58 -4.09 2.21
C GLY A 164 4.45 -3.41 1.43
N TYR A 165 4.19 -2.13 1.70
CA TYR A 165 3.22 -1.34 0.95
C TYR A 165 3.57 -1.34 -0.55
N ALA A 166 4.81 -0.95 -0.88
CA ALA A 166 5.29 -0.87 -2.25
C ALA A 166 5.21 -2.23 -2.96
N PHE A 167 5.53 -3.31 -2.27
CA PHE A 167 5.43 -4.66 -2.82
C PHE A 167 3.98 -5.05 -3.10
N GLY A 168 3.05 -4.78 -2.17
CA GLY A 168 1.63 -5.05 -2.36
C GLY A 168 1.03 -4.28 -3.54
N TRP A 169 1.44 -3.02 -3.72
CA TRP A 169 1.07 -2.24 -4.91
C TRP A 169 1.65 -2.86 -6.20
N CYS A 170 2.94 -3.25 -6.20
CA CYS A 170 3.57 -3.89 -7.36
C CYS A 170 2.86 -5.19 -7.76
N GLU A 171 2.45 -6.01 -6.80
CA GLU A 171 1.71 -7.26 -7.08
C GLU A 171 0.39 -6.94 -7.78
N ASN A 172 -0.43 -6.04 -7.21
CA ASN A 172 -1.72 -5.65 -7.78
C ASN A 172 -1.56 -5.14 -9.22
N MET A 173 -0.56 -4.29 -9.46
CA MET A 173 -0.32 -3.71 -10.78
C MET A 173 0.19 -4.72 -11.81
N VAL A 174 0.96 -5.72 -11.38
CA VAL A 174 1.34 -6.86 -12.24
C VAL A 174 0.10 -7.69 -12.58
N GLN A 175 -0.81 -7.93 -11.65
CA GLN A 175 -2.07 -8.63 -11.93
C GLN A 175 -2.97 -7.87 -12.92
N ALA A 176 -3.03 -6.54 -12.80
CA ALA A 176 -3.70 -5.69 -13.79
C ALA A 176 -3.04 -5.84 -15.17
N SER A 177 -1.70 -5.78 -15.24
CA SER A 177 -0.94 -5.93 -16.49
C SER A 177 -1.14 -7.26 -17.19
N ILE A 178 -1.20 -8.37 -16.43
CA ILE A 178 -1.49 -9.71 -16.97
C ILE A 178 -2.81 -9.72 -17.73
N LYS A 179 -3.83 -9.04 -17.19
CA LYS A 179 -5.18 -9.00 -17.77
C LYS A 179 -5.26 -8.02 -18.95
N SER A 180 -4.71 -6.81 -18.80
CA SER A 180 -4.84 -5.74 -19.79
C SER A 180 -3.91 -5.93 -21.00
N VAL A 181 -2.70 -6.48 -20.81
CA VAL A 181 -1.65 -6.66 -21.86
C VAL A 181 -1.58 -8.10 -22.41
N PRO A 182 -2.65 -8.89 -22.27
CA PRO A 182 -2.66 -10.38 -22.31
C PRO A 182 -1.34 -11.12 -22.05
N LEU A 183 -0.67 -10.86 -20.92
CA LEU A 183 0.61 -11.52 -20.59
C LEU A 183 0.39 -12.88 -19.90
N GLY A 184 1.38 -13.76 -20.03
CA GLY A 184 1.39 -15.02 -19.28
C GLY A 184 1.85 -14.83 -17.82
N GLN A 185 1.46 -15.75 -16.93
CA GLN A 185 1.85 -15.72 -15.51
C GLN A 185 3.37 -15.66 -15.29
N SER A 186 4.15 -16.38 -16.10
CA SER A 186 5.62 -16.33 -16.03
C SER A 186 6.18 -14.95 -16.38
N ALA A 187 5.54 -14.20 -17.30
CA ALA A 187 5.92 -12.83 -17.59
C ALA A 187 5.63 -11.92 -16.39
N GLY A 188 4.44 -12.06 -15.79
CA GLY A 188 4.09 -11.33 -14.56
C GLY A 188 5.11 -11.52 -13.44
N GLN A 189 5.57 -12.75 -13.18
CA GLN A 189 6.58 -13.02 -12.15
C GLN A 189 7.94 -12.37 -12.47
N ARG A 190 8.35 -12.32 -13.74
CA ARG A 190 9.57 -11.60 -14.15
C ARG A 190 9.43 -10.09 -13.97
N MET A 191 8.26 -9.53 -14.29
CA MET A 191 7.96 -8.12 -14.06
C MET A 191 8.01 -7.79 -12.57
N LEU A 192 7.36 -8.59 -11.72
CA LEU A 192 7.37 -8.40 -10.27
C LEU A 192 8.79 -8.48 -9.70
N ALA A 193 9.61 -9.43 -10.17
CA ALA A 193 11.00 -9.53 -9.77
C ALA A 193 11.82 -8.28 -10.13
N ARG A 194 11.56 -7.67 -11.30
CA ARG A 194 12.19 -6.41 -11.70
C ARG A 194 11.72 -5.23 -10.82
N LEU A 195 10.42 -5.11 -10.58
CA LEU A 195 9.86 -4.05 -9.73
C LEU A 195 10.38 -4.15 -8.29
N ALA A 196 10.48 -5.37 -7.75
CA ALA A 196 11.01 -5.60 -6.40
C ALA A 196 12.44 -5.07 -6.22
N GLN A 197 13.26 -5.07 -7.27
CA GLN A 197 14.61 -4.48 -7.23
C GLN A 197 14.61 -2.95 -7.16
N GLN A 198 13.51 -2.30 -7.55
CA GLN A 198 13.37 -0.84 -7.50
C GLN A 198 12.83 -0.35 -6.15
N ILE A 199 12.16 -1.22 -5.38
CA ILE A 199 11.51 -0.86 -4.11
C ILE A 199 12.46 -0.16 -3.12
N PRO A 200 13.70 -0.66 -2.86
CA PRO A 200 14.59 0.04 -1.92
C PRO A 200 14.85 1.50 -2.31
N ALA A 201 15.08 1.76 -3.60
CA ALA A 201 15.39 3.10 -4.09
C ALA A 201 14.22 4.10 -4.02
N VAL A 202 12.98 3.62 -3.90
CA VAL A 202 11.80 4.49 -3.71
C VAL A 202 11.40 4.66 -2.24
N VAL A 203 11.92 3.79 -1.36
CA VAL A 203 11.66 3.85 0.08
C VAL A 203 12.74 4.66 0.82
N ASP A 204 13.99 4.57 0.36
CA ASP A 204 15.16 5.27 0.92
C ASP A 204 15.23 6.75 0.51
#